data_AF-A0A7X2MLP5-F1
#
_entry.id   AF-A0A7X2MLP5-F1
#
_cell.length_a   1.000
_cell.length_b   1.000
_cell.length_c   1.000
_cell.angle_alpha   90.00
_cell.angle_beta   90.00
_cell.angle_gamma   90.00
#
_symmetry.space_group_name_H-M   'P 1'
#
loop_
_entity.id
_entity.type
_entity.pdbx_description
1 polymer ?
#
loop_
_entity_poly.entity_id
_entity_poly.type
_entity_poly.pdbx_seq_one_letter_code
_entity_poly.pdbx_strand_id
1 'polypeptide(L)' 'KKMLIQTLRELEQRGLVSRQVWQVVPPKVEYSLTPLGHTFAQPIEQMYQWGLENQAALDEMEHHTRSHQESGG' A
#
# COMPACT_ATOMS: atom_id res chain seq x y z
N LYS A 1 6.93 12.31 -9.85
CA LYS A 1 7.22 12.98 -8.55
C LYS A 1 6.01 13.67 -7.91
N LYS A 2 5.07 14.24 -8.68
CA LYS A 2 3.86 14.91 -8.13
C LYS A 2 2.91 13.94 -7.38
N MET A 3 2.76 12.70 -7.86
CA MET A 3 1.85 11.70 -7.25
C MET A 3 2.25 11.29 -5.83
N LEU A 4 3.51 10.92 -5.58
CA LEU A 4 3.92 10.48 -4.23
C LEU A 4 3.73 11.58 -3.17
N ILE A 5 4.11 12.81 -3.49
CA ILE A 5 3.92 13.95 -2.57
C ILE A 5 2.43 14.21 -2.33
N GLN A 6 1.60 14.08 -3.37
CA GLN A 6 0.14 14.21 -3.24
C GLN A 6 -0.43 13.11 -2.33
N THR A 7 -0.04 11.86 -2.53
CA THR A 7 -0.45 10.73 -1.69
C THR A 7 -0.02 10.92 -0.23
N LEU A 8 1.24 11.32 0.03
CA LEU A 8 1.71 11.57 1.39
C LEU A 8 0.93 12.69 2.08
N ARG A 9 0.58 13.76 1.35
CA ARG A 9 -0.27 14.84 1.88
C ARG A 9 -1.69 14.36 2.20
N GLU A 10 -2.28 13.53 1.35
CA GLU A 10 -3.61 12.95 1.61
C GLU A 10 -3.59 12.02 2.83
N LEU A 11 -2.55 11.20 2.96
CA LEU A 11 -2.38 10.31 4.11
C LEU A 11 -2.11 11.11 5.40
N GLU A 12 -1.38 12.22 5.33
CA GLU A 12 -1.18 13.16 6.43
C GLU A 12 -2.50 13.81 6.84
N GLN A 13 -3.30 14.30 5.87
CA GLN A 13 -4.62 14.88 6.12
C GLN A 13 -5.60 13.90 6.75
N ARG A 14 -5.49 12.61 6.43
CA ARG A 14 -6.29 11.53 7.03
C ARG A 14 -5.76 11.05 8.38
N GLY A 15 -4.62 11.58 8.84
CA GLY A 15 -4.00 11.19 10.11
C GLY A 15 -3.32 9.82 10.09
N LEU A 16 -3.09 9.24 8.90
CA LEU A 16 -2.43 7.94 8.75
C LEU A 16 -0.91 8.06 8.73
N VAL A 17 -0.39 9.20 8.27
CA VAL A 17 1.05 9.50 8.21
C VAL A 17 1.33 10.78 8.99
N SER A 18 2.44 10.80 9.73
CA SER A 18 2.99 12.01 10.33
C SER A 18 4.19 12.49 9.54
N ARG A 19 4.40 13.81 9.52
CA ARG A 19 5.52 14.46 8.84
C ARG A 19 6.37 15.22 9.86
N GLN A 20 7.66 14.91 9.91
CA GLN A 20 8.62 15.60 10.76
C GLN A 20 9.70 16.29 9.94
N VAL A 21 9.93 17.58 10.20
CA VAL A 21 11.01 18.37 9.60
C VAL A 21 12.13 18.49 10.60
N TRP A 22 13.33 18.06 10.21
CA TRP A 22 14.52 18.16 11.03
C TRP A 22 15.41 19.29 10.51
N GLN A 23 15.69 20.25 11.39
CA GLN A 23 16.57 21.39 11.13
C GLN A 23 18.04 21.02 11.31
N VAL A 24 18.48 19.95 10.65
CA VAL A 24 19.89 19.52 10.58
C VAL A 24 20.52 19.99 9.28
N VAL A 25 21.84 19.86 9.12
CA VAL A 25 22.54 20.16 7.87
C VAL A 25 23.00 18.85 7.23
N PRO A 26 22.49 18.48 6.03
CA PRO A 26 21.41 19.13 5.27
C PRO A 26 20.01 18.90 5.87
N PRO A 27 19.03 19.80 5.66
CA PRO A 27 17.68 19.61 6.18
C PRO A 27 17.05 18.30 5.67
N LYS A 28 16.38 17.57 6.56
CA LYS A 28 15.69 16.32 6.21
C LYS A 28 14.21 16.35 6.61
N VAL A 29 13.39 15.67 5.82
CA VAL A 29 11.97 15.45 6.11
C VAL A 29 11.75 13.96 6.21
N GLU A 30 11.14 13.53 7.31
CA GLU A 30 10.79 12.14 7.53
C GLU A 30 9.27 12.00 7.60
N TYR A 31 8.78 10.92 6.99
CA TYR A 31 7.38 10.52 7.05
C TYR A 31 7.31 9.18 7.76
N SER A 32 6.39 9.03 8.70
CA SER A 32 6.18 7.78 9.43
C SER A 32 4.69 7.50 9.59
N LEU A 33 4.32 6.23 9.71
CA LEU A 33 2.94 5.87 10.04
C LEU A 33 2.62 6.36 11.45
N THR A 34 1.40 6.86 11.64
CA THR A 34 0.85 7.09 12.98
C THR A 34 0.37 5.76 13.58
N PRO A 35 -0.01 5.70 14.86
CA PRO A 35 -0.69 4.53 15.41
C PRO A 35 -1.91 4.10 14.59
N LEU A 36 -2.73 5.06 14.12
CA LEU A 36 -3.86 4.79 13.23
C LEU A 36 -3.39 4.26 11.85
N GLY A 37 -2.31 4.82 11.31
CA GLY A 37 -1.68 4.34 10.08
C GLY A 37 -1.25 2.88 10.18
N HIS A 38 -0.67 2.48 11.31
CA HIS A 38 -0.30 1.08 11.55
C HIS A 38 -1.52 0.16 11.62
N THR A 39 -2.58 0.54 12.33
CA THR A 39 -3.82 -0.27 12.35
C THR A 39 -4.47 -0.37 10.97
N PHE A 40 -4.40 0.71 10.18
CA PHE A 40 -4.92 0.72 8.82
C PHE A 40 -4.10 -0.15 7.87
N ALA A 41 -2.79 -0.26 8.08
CA ALA A 41 -1.92 -1.10 7.27
C ALA A 41 -2.07 -2.60 7.56
N GLN A 42 -2.54 -2.98 8.76
CA GLN A 42 -2.65 -4.38 9.18
C GLN A 42 -3.52 -5.25 8.24
N PRO A 43 -4.74 -4.85 7.82
CA PRO A 43 -5.52 -5.63 6.87
C PRO A 43 -4.80 -5.81 5.51
N ILE A 44 -4.05 -4.81 5.06
CA ILE A 44 -3.29 -4.87 3.80
C ILE A 44 -2.17 -5.91 3.92
N GLU A 45 -1.45 -5.88 5.04
CA GLU A 45 -0.42 -6.88 5.36
C GLU A 45 -1.03 -8.29 5.42
N GLN A 46 -2.18 -8.46 6.05
CA GLN A 46 -2.86 -9.77 6.12
C GLN A 46 -3.24 -10.31 4.74
N MET A 47 -3.77 -9.46 3.85
CA MET A 47 -4.06 -9.87 2.47
C MET A 47 -2.78 -10.27 1.72
N TYR A 48 -1.70 -9.51 1.93
CA TYR A 48 -0.41 -9.82 1.33
C TYR A 48 0.13 -11.17 1.82
N GLN A 49 0.11 -11.39 3.14
CA GLN A 49 0.55 -12.66 3.74
C GLN A 49 -0.29 -13.84 3.26
N TRP A 50 -1.62 -13.68 3.19
CA TRP A 50 -2.49 -14.72 2.64
C TRP A 50 -2.09 -15.08 1.20
N GLY A 51 -1.79 -14.10 0.35
CA GLY A 51 -1.33 -14.35 -1.01
C GLY A 51 0.00 -15.10 -1.07
N LEU A 52 0.94 -14.79 -0.18
CA LEU A 52 2.21 -15.51 -0.07
C LEU A 52 2.02 -16.97 0.36
N GLU A 53 1.10 -17.22 1.28
CA GLU A 53 0.78 -18.55 1.81
C GLU A 53 -0.05 -19.39 0.84
N ASN A 54 -0.81 -18.76 -0.06
CA ASN A 54 -1.81 -19.40 -0.92
C ASN A 54 -1.52 -19.18 -2.41
N GLN A 55 -0.26 -19.30 -2.83
CA GLN A 55 0.14 -19.10 -4.24
C GLN A 55 -0.67 -19.94 -5.22
N ALA A 56 -0.93 -21.21 -4.88
CA ALA A 56 -1.74 -22.08 -5.73
C ALA A 56 -3.18 -21.56 -5.94
N ALA A 57 -3.77 -20.91 -4.94
CA ALA A 57 -5.09 -20.30 -5.06
C ALA A 57 -5.04 -19.07 -5.98
N LEU A 58 -3.95 -18.30 -5.94
CA LEU A 58 -3.73 -17.19 -6.88
C LEU A 58 -3.58 -17.69 -8.32
N ASP A 59 -2.80 -18.75 -8.53
CA ASP A 59 -2.63 -19.37 -9.85
C ASP A 59 -3.98 -19.82 -10.41
N GLU A 60 -4.81 -20.49 -9.59
CA GLU A 60 -6.16 -20.92 -9.98
C GLU A 60 -7.06 -19.74 -10.36
N MET A 61 -7.02 -18.64 -9.60
CA MET A 61 -7.76 -17.41 -9.91
C MET A 61 -7.34 -16.78 -11.24
N GLU A 62 -6.04 -16.76 -11.55
CA GLU A 62 -5.53 -16.26 -12.82
C GLU A 62 -5.96 -17.13 -14.00
N HIS A 63 -5.95 -18.46 -13.83
CA HIS A 63 -6.42 -19.40 -14.84
C HIS A 63 -7.89 -19.18 -15.19
N HIS A 64 -8.76 -19.01 -14.18
CA HIS A 64 -10.17 -18.68 -14.42
C HIS A 64 -10.37 -17.32 -15.11
N THR A 65 -9.57 -16.32 -14.74
CA THR A 65 -9.66 -14.99 -15.35
C THR A 65 -9.28 -15.02 -16.83
N ARG A 66 -8.24 -15.79 -17.18
CA ARG A 66 -7.77 -15.95 -18.57
C ARG A 66 -8.78 -16.70 -19.44
N SER A 67 -9.37 -17.79 -18.93
CA SER A 67 -10.37 -18.56 -19.68
C SER A 67 -11.65 -17.76 -19.98
N HIS A 68 -12.02 -16.83 -19.09
CA HIS A 68 -13.16 -15.94 -19.31
C HIS A 68 -12.88 -14.84 -20.34
N GLN A 69 -11.63 -14.40 -20.50
CA GLN A 69 -11.26 -13.41 -21.52
C GLN A 69 -11.21 -13.99 -22.94
N GLU A 70 -10.87 -15.27 -23.09
CA GLU A 70 -10.78 -15.95 -24.40
C GLU A 70 -12.15 -16.36 -24.98
N SER A 71 -13.19 -16.45 -24.15
CA SER A 71 -14.55 -16.84 -24.58
C SER A 71 -15.44 -15.66 -24.98
N GLY A 72 -14.93 -14.43 -24.91
CA GLY A 72 -15.66 -13.19 -25.16
C GLY A 72 -15.30 -12.45 -26.45
N GLY A 73 -14.54 -13.07 -27.35
CA GLY A 73 -14.21 -12.56 -28.70
C GLY A 73 -14.76 -13.46 -29.79
#